data_AF-A0A920KHH4-F1
#
_entry.id   AF-A0A920KHH4-F1
#
_cell.length_a   1.000
_cell.length_b   1.000
_cell.length_c   1.000
_cell.angle_alpha   90.00
_cell.angle_beta   90.00
_cell.angle_gamma   90.00
#
_symmetry.space_group_name_H-M   'P 1'
#
loop_
_entity.id
_entity.type
_entity.pdbx_description
1 polymer ?
#
loop_
_entity_poly.entity_id
_entity_poly.type
_entity_poly.pdbx_seq_one_letter_code
_entity_poly.pdbx_strand_id
1 'polypeptide(L)'
;MGALTILPSLVLGMTSFTRIIIVMSILRQALGTQQTPPNQVIIAISLFLTFFIMSPTLTKIYNEAATPYMNNEVTAEEAVDNASKSIKNFMVKNTRKTDLLMFSDLAGIEKKFETYEEIPFQSCITSFYDK
;
A
#
# COMPACT_ATOMS: atom_id res chain seq x y z
N MET A 1 9.95 16.34 13.42
CA MET A 1 10.64 16.28 12.11
C MET A 1 10.75 14.85 11.57
N GLY A 2 11.14 13.83 12.34
CA GLY A 2 11.38 12.47 11.81
C GLY A 2 10.18 11.74 11.17
N ALA A 3 8.98 11.83 11.76
CA ALA A 3 7.80 11.15 11.18
C ALA A 3 7.34 11.79 9.86
N LEU A 4 7.38 13.12 9.77
CA LEU A 4 6.91 13.87 8.59
C LEU A 4 7.76 13.62 7.34
N THR A 5 9.04 13.29 7.50
CA THR A 5 9.95 12.99 6.37
C THR A 5 9.77 11.59 5.81
N ILE A 6 9.29 10.64 6.64
CA ILE A 6 9.15 9.23 6.28
C ILE A 6 7.71 8.90 5.87
N LEU A 7 6.73 9.68 6.33
CA LEU A 7 5.31 9.48 6.02
C LEU A 7 5.02 9.35 4.52
N PRO A 8 5.59 10.18 3.61
CA PRO A 8 5.29 10.07 2.18
C PRO A 8 5.76 8.75 1.58
N SER A 9 6.94 8.25 1.96
CA SER A 9 7.47 6.99 1.44
C SER A 9 6.69 5.80 1.97
N LEU A 10 6.24 5.83 3.23
CA LEU A 10 5.38 4.80 3.80
C LEU A 10 4.03 4.73 3.09
N VAL A 11 3.38 5.88 2.88
CA VAL A 11 2.10 5.94 2.19
C VAL A 11 2.22 5.36 0.78
N LEU A 12 3.21 5.81 0.00
CA LEU A 12 3.43 5.29 -1.34
C LEU A 12 3.74 3.79 -1.32
N GLY A 13 4.53 3.34 -0.37
CA GLY A 13 4.93 1.95 -0.23
C GLY A 13 3.78 0.99 0.08
N MET A 14 2.72 1.45 0.75
CA MET A 14 1.48 0.69 1.00
C MET A 14 0.51 0.68 -0.19
N THR A 15 0.89 1.25 -1.33
CA THR A 15 0.06 1.30 -2.55
C THR A 15 0.67 0.50 -3.71
N SER A 16 0.05 0.55 -4.89
CA SER A 16 0.59 -0.01 -6.12
C SER A 16 1.85 0.70 -6.65
N PHE A 17 2.22 1.86 -6.08
CA PHE A 17 3.33 2.69 -6.55
C PHE A 17 4.64 1.92 -6.68
N THR A 18 5.03 1.15 -5.66
CA THR A 18 6.30 0.40 -5.61
C THR A 18 6.45 -0.56 -6.79
N ARG A 19 5.40 -1.32 -7.13
CA ARG A 19 5.46 -2.24 -8.27
C ARG A 19 5.58 -1.47 -9.59
N ILE A 20 4.81 -0.40 -9.75
CA ILE A 20 4.82 0.38 -10.99
C ILE A 20 6.20 1.00 -11.22
N ILE A 21 6.77 1.67 -10.21
CA ILE A 21 8.05 2.36 -10.37
C ILE A 21 9.21 1.39 -10.63
N ILE A 22 9.19 0.20 -10.02
CA ILE A 22 10.20 -0.84 -10.26
C ILE A 22 10.09 -1.35 -11.70
N VAL A 23 8.89 -1.71 -12.17
CA VAL A 23 8.68 -2.18 -13.54
C VAL A 23 9.10 -1.12 -14.55
N MET A 24 8.70 0.15 -14.35
CA MET A 24 9.10 1.25 -15.22
C MET A 24 10.61 1.48 -15.23
N SER A 25 11.27 1.28 -14.08
CA SER A 25 12.73 1.43 -13.95
C SER A 25 13.50 0.29 -14.64
N ILE A 26 12.98 -0.94 -14.59
CA ILE A 26 13.52 -2.10 -15.32
C ILE A 26 13.31 -1.91 -16.82
N LEU A 27 12.11 -1.51 -17.24
CA LEU A 27 11.81 -1.23 -18.65
C LEU A 27 12.74 -0.17 -19.22
N ARG A 28 13.02 0.90 -18.48
CA ARG A 28 13.99 1.91 -18.91
C ARG A 28 15.37 1.31 -19.18
N GLN A 29 15.85 0.43 -18.31
CA GLN A 29 17.16 -0.22 -18.51
C GLN A 29 17.15 -1.15 -19.72
N ALA A 30 16.04 -1.85 -19.94
CA ALA A 30 15.88 -2.76 -21.07
C ALA A 30 15.86 -2.05 -22.44
N LEU A 31 15.47 -0.78 -22.50
CA LEU A 31 15.46 0.00 -23.75
C LEU A 31 16.86 0.31 -24.30
N GLY A 32 17.92 0.15 -23.50
CA GLY A 32 19.31 0.40 -23.93
C GLY A 32 19.61 1.86 -24.30
N THR A 33 18.65 2.77 -24.12
CA THR A 33 18.79 4.20 -24.39
C THR A 33 19.46 4.90 -23.20
N GLN A 34 20.30 5.90 -23.47
CA GLN A 34 20.89 6.70 -22.40
C GLN A 34 19.81 7.54 -21.71
N GLN A 35 19.42 7.12 -20.50
CA GLN A 35 18.60 7.84 -19.51
C GLN A 35 17.24 8.39 -19.99
N THR A 36 16.76 8.01 -21.17
CA THR A 36 15.41 8.34 -21.65
C THR A 36 14.48 7.17 -21.33
N PRO A 37 13.40 7.35 -20.54
CA PRO A 37 12.90 8.61 -19.98
C PRO A 37 13.58 9.05 -18.66
N PRO A 38 13.58 10.38 -18.35
CA PRO A 38 14.11 10.92 -17.09
C PRO A 38 13.42 10.33 -15.85
N ASN A 39 14.14 10.26 -14.72
CA ASN A 39 13.60 9.76 -13.43
C ASN A 39 12.28 10.43 -13.03
N GLN A 40 12.19 11.76 -13.21
CA GLN A 40 10.99 12.53 -12.85
C GLN A 40 9.77 12.11 -13.67
N VAL A 41 9.96 11.77 -14.95
CA VAL A 41 8.87 11.31 -15.83
C VAL A 41 8.38 9.94 -15.39
N ILE A 42 9.28 9.03 -15.04
CA ILE A 42 8.92 7.71 -14.50
C ILE A 42 8.13 7.84 -13.20
N ILE A 43 8.56 8.71 -12.28
CA ILE A 43 7.86 8.96 -11.02
C ILE A 43 6.46 9.52 -11.29
N ALA A 44 6.33 10.50 -12.19
CA ALA A 44 5.04 11.10 -12.54
C ALA A 44 4.07 10.05 -13.13
N ILE A 45 4.52 9.28 -14.12
CA ILE A 45 3.71 8.19 -14.71
C ILE A 45 3.31 7.17 -13.63
N SER A 46 4.24 6.83 -12.74
CA SER A 46 3.98 5.87 -11.66
C SER A 46 2.92 6.39 -10.68
N LEU A 47 2.97 7.67 -10.31
CA LEU A 47 1.97 8.29 -9.44
C LEU A 47 0.59 8.33 -10.10
N PHE A 48 0.49 8.73 -11.37
CA PHE A 48 -0.80 8.76 -12.08
C PHE A 48 -1.43 7.37 -12.18
N LEU A 49 -0.64 6.36 -12.55
CA LEU A 49 -1.11 4.97 -12.57
C LEU A 49 -1.49 4.47 -11.18
N THR A 50 -0.76 4.88 -10.14
CA THR A 50 -1.10 4.56 -8.76
C THR A 50 -2.47 5.12 -8.40
N PHE A 51 -2.73 6.41 -8.64
CA PHE A 51 -4.05 7.00 -8.38
C PHE A 51 -5.17 6.32 -9.16
N PHE A 52 -4.92 6.00 -10.43
CA PHE A 52 -5.88 5.28 -11.26
C PHE A 52 -6.25 3.91 -10.68
N ILE A 53 -5.23 3.11 -10.30
CA ILE A 53 -5.44 1.77 -9.73
C ILE A 53 -6.03 1.84 -8.31
N MET A 54 -5.61 2.82 -7.51
CA MET A 54 -6.02 2.99 -6.11
C MET A 54 -7.38 3.69 -5.95
N SER A 55 -7.94 4.25 -7.02
CA SER A 55 -9.24 4.93 -7.03
C SER A 55 -10.35 4.25 -6.18
N PRO A 56 -10.63 2.93 -6.32
CA PRO A 56 -11.67 2.29 -5.49
C PRO A 56 -11.32 2.25 -4.00
N THR A 57 -10.04 2.06 -3.65
CA THR A 57 -9.58 2.05 -2.26
C THR A 57 -9.63 3.46 -1.66
N LEU A 58 -9.19 4.47 -2.40
CA LEU A 58 -9.23 5.87 -1.96
C LEU A 58 -10.67 6.36 -1.78
N THR A 59 -11.59 5.94 -2.65
CA THR A 59 -13.02 6.26 -2.56
C THR A 59 -13.63 5.66 -1.28
N LYS A 60 -13.28 4.42 -0.93
CA LYS A 60 -13.70 3.79 0.33
C LYS A 60 -13.18 4.54 1.55
N ILE A 61 -11.88 4.86 1.57
CA ILE A 61 -11.28 5.64 2.66
C ILE A 61 -11.98 7.00 2.80
N TYR A 62 -12.30 7.66 1.68
CA TYR A 62 -13.02 8.93 1.71
C TYR A 62 -14.42 8.80 2.33
N ASN A 63 -15.17 7.76 1.97
CA ASN A 63 -16.54 7.56 2.45
C ASN A 63 -16.60 7.01 3.89
N GLU A 64 -15.67 6.13 4.27
CA GLU A 64 -15.71 5.37 5.53
C GLU A 64 -14.86 6.00 6.64
N ALA A 65 -13.91 6.89 6.30
CA ALA A 65 -13.04 7.54 7.27
C ALA A 65 -13.06 9.08 7.15
N ALA A 66 -12.81 9.63 5.96
CA ALA A 66 -12.68 11.09 5.82
C ALA A 66 -14.01 11.84 6.03
N THR A 67 -15.07 11.40 5.37
CA THR A 67 -16.40 12.04 5.46
C THR A 67 -16.97 11.99 6.88
N PRO A 68 -17.01 10.83 7.57
CA PRO A 68 -17.50 10.76 8.94
C PRO A 68 -16.66 11.59 9.92
N TYR A 69 -15.34 11.65 9.70
CA TYR A 69 -14.45 12.46 10.53
C TYR A 69 -14.72 13.97 10.35
N MET A 70 -14.91 14.43 9.11
CA MET A 70 -15.26 15.82 8.81
C MET A 70 -16.63 16.23 9.36
N ASN A 71 -17.56 15.27 9.44
CA ASN A 71 -18.87 15.47 10.06
C ASN A 71 -18.84 15.37 11.59
N ASN A 72 -17.68 15.09 12.21
CA ASN A 72 -17.53 14.81 13.64
C ASN A 72 -18.35 13.59 14.13
N GLU A 73 -18.64 12.65 13.23
CA GLU A 73 -19.36 11.41 13.54
C GLU A 73 -18.45 10.34 14.15
N VAL A 74 -17.14 10.40 13.84
CA VAL A 74 -16.12 9.47 14.36
C VAL A 74 -14.92 10.24 14.89
N THR A 75 -14.21 9.63 15.84
CA THR A 75 -12.94 10.17 16.34
C THR A 75 -11.82 10.05 15.31
N ALA A 76 -10.73 10.81 15.48
CA ALA A 76 -9.56 10.68 14.62
C ALA A 76 -8.95 9.27 14.65
N GLU A 77 -9.00 8.60 15.81
CA GLU A 77 -8.49 7.24 15.98
C GLU A 77 -9.34 6.21 15.22
N GLU A 78 -10.67 6.32 15.29
CA GLU A 78 -11.59 5.46 14.54
C GLU A 78 -11.49 5.69 13.02
N ALA A 79 -11.33 6.95 12.59
CA ALA A 79 -11.11 7.26 11.19
C ALA A 79 -9.82 6.61 10.65
N VAL A 80 -8.74 6.64 11.44
CA VAL A 80 -7.47 5.98 11.08
C VAL A 80 -7.63 4.46 11.05
N ASP A 81 -8.35 3.85 11.99
CA ASP A 81 -8.60 2.40 11.99
C ASP A 81 -9.42 1.97 10.76
N ASN A 82 -10.48 2.70 10.41
CA ASN A 82 -11.30 2.45 9.23
C ASN A 82 -10.50 2.59 7.92
N ALA A 83 -9.67 3.65 7.82
CA ALA A 83 -8.78 3.82 6.68
C ALA A 83 -7.76 2.66 6.58
N SER A 84 -7.21 2.24 7.72
CA SER A 84 -6.24 1.15 7.79
C SER A 84 -6.82 -0.19 7.33
N LYS A 85 -8.08 -0.48 7.64
CA LYS A 85 -8.79 -1.67 7.13
C LYS A 85 -8.90 -1.68 5.61
N SER A 86 -9.23 -0.54 5.00
CA SER A 86 -9.31 -0.40 3.54
C SER A 86 -7.95 -0.63 2.85
N ILE A 87 -6.87 -0.06 3.41
CA ILE A 87 -5.51 -0.26 2.89
C ILE A 87 -5.06 -1.72 3.07
N LYS A 88 -5.31 -2.30 4.24
CA LYS A 88 -5.00 -3.71 4.53
C LYS A 88 -5.70 -4.65 3.56
N ASN A 89 -6.99 -4.43 3.30
CA ASN A 89 -7.75 -5.20 2.32
C ASN A 89 -7.15 -5.12 0.91
N PHE A 90 -6.66 -3.94 0.50
CA PHE A 90 -5.94 -3.80 -0.76
C PHE A 90 -4.64 -4.63 -0.78
N MET A 91 -3.82 -4.54 0.26
CA MET A 91 -2.56 -5.27 0.36
C MET A 91 -2.79 -6.79 0.34
N VAL A 92 -3.73 -7.29 1.13
CA VAL A 92 -4.04 -8.73 1.21
C VAL A 92 -4.51 -9.27 -0.14
N LYS A 93 -5.42 -8.58 -0.83
CA LYS A 93 -5.86 -8.95 -2.19
C LYS A 93 -4.71 -9.00 -3.19
N ASN A 94 -3.70 -8.17 -2.98
CA ASN A 94 -2.53 -8.07 -3.85
C ASN A 94 -1.31 -8.84 -3.34
N THR A 95 -1.41 -9.67 -2.30
CA THR A 95 -0.32 -10.49 -1.72
C THR A 95 -0.60 -11.99 -1.95
N ARG A 96 0.43 -12.85 -2.11
CA ARG A 96 0.20 -14.30 -2.28
C ARG A 96 -0.12 -14.86 -0.89
N LYS A 97 -1.00 -15.85 -0.85
CA LYS A 97 -1.35 -16.53 0.41
C LYS A 97 -0.12 -17.19 1.06
N THR A 98 0.80 -17.72 0.25
CA THR A 98 2.06 -18.31 0.70
C THR A 98 2.91 -17.32 1.50
N ASP A 99 3.07 -16.11 0.97
CA ASP A 99 3.93 -15.08 1.55
C ASP A 99 3.28 -14.54 2.84
N LEU A 100 1.95 -14.37 2.84
CA LEU A 100 1.21 -13.99 4.06
C LEU A 100 1.37 -15.01 5.19
N LEU A 101 1.29 -16.31 4.89
CA LEU A 101 1.46 -17.37 5.88
C LEU A 101 2.89 -17.42 6.39
N MET A 102 3.89 -17.41 5.49
CA MET A 102 5.30 -17.43 5.86
C MET A 102 5.67 -16.30 6.82
N PHE A 103 5.28 -15.06 6.52
CA PHE A 103 5.58 -13.91 7.38
C PHE A 103 4.77 -13.89 8.69
N SER A 104 3.63 -14.57 8.72
CA SER A 104 2.87 -14.74 9.98
C SER A 104 3.50 -15.78 10.88
N ASP A 105 3.98 -16.89 10.31
CA ASP A 105 4.74 -17.92 11.02
C ASP A 105 6.04 -17.33 11.59
N LEU A 106 6.75 -16.53 10.78
CA LEU A 106 7.95 -15.81 11.23
C LEU A 106 7.68 -14.79 12.34
N ALA A 107 6.47 -14.22 12.39
CA ALA A 107 6.03 -13.32 13.46
C ALA A 107 5.63 -14.08 14.75
N GLY A 108 5.72 -15.41 14.78
CA GLY A 108 5.34 -16.25 15.92
C GLY A 108 3.82 -16.41 16.07
N ILE A 109 3.05 -16.18 15.01
CA ILE A 109 1.58 -16.24 15.03
C ILE A 109 1.15 -17.56 14.42
N GLU A 110 1.10 -18.61 15.23
CA GLU A 110 0.70 -19.97 14.84
C GLU A 110 -0.81 -20.10 14.53
N LYS A 111 -1.58 -19.00 14.60
CA LYS A 111 -3.02 -19.03 14.31
C LYS A 111 -3.25 -19.18 12.81
N LYS A 112 -3.97 -20.24 12.41
CA LYS A 112 -4.64 -20.32 11.11
C LYS A 112 -5.66 -19.20 11.04
N PHE A 113 -5.33 -18.10 10.35
CA PHE A 113 -6.28 -17.01 10.15
C PHE A 113 -7.44 -17.50 9.30
N GLU A 114 -8.64 -17.53 9.86
CA GLU A 114 -9.85 -17.87 9.10
C GLU A 114 -10.29 -16.70 8.23
N THR A 115 -9.99 -15.47 8.68
CA THR A 115 -10.37 -14.22 8.00
C THR A 115 -9.16 -13.30 7.81
N TYR A 116 -9.08 -12.66 6.64
CA TYR A 116 -8.02 -11.71 6.26
C TYR A 116 -7.84 -10.52 7.22
N GLU A 117 -8.85 -10.23 8.03
CA GLU A 117 -8.88 -9.16 9.00
C GLU A 117 -8.04 -9.47 10.25
N GLU A 118 -7.73 -10.74 10.53
CA GLU A 118 -6.97 -11.16 11.70
C GLU A 118 -5.44 -11.06 11.52
N ILE A 119 -4.96 -10.94 10.27
CA ILE A 119 -3.52 -10.89 9.97
C ILE A 119 -2.96 -9.55 10.49
N PRO A 120 -1.88 -9.50 11.29
CA PRO A 120 -1.33 -8.22 11.75
C PRO A 120 -0.93 -7.31 10.60
N PHE A 121 -1.16 -6.00 10.78
CA PHE A 121 -0.84 -5.00 9.77
C PHE A 121 0.65 -5.02 9.37
N GLN A 122 1.54 -5.27 10.33
CA GLN A 122 2.99 -5.37 10.08
C GLN A 122 3.36 -6.55 9.17
N SER A 123 2.78 -7.73 9.43
CA SER A 123 2.97 -8.92 8.57
C SER A 123 2.41 -8.68 7.17
N CYS A 124 1.23 -8.03 7.05
CA CYS A 124 0.67 -7.67 5.75
C CYS A 124 1.60 -6.76 4.95
N ILE A 125 2.19 -5.73 5.59
CA ILE A 125 3.11 -4.81 4.93
C ILE A 125 4.33 -5.56 4.42
N THR A 126 4.99 -6.37 5.26
CA THR A 126 6.22 -7.08 4.88
C THR A 126 5.98 -8.07 3.75
N SER A 127 4.89 -8.85 3.81
CA SER A 127 4.53 -9.77 2.72
C SER A 127 4.17 -9.06 1.42
N PHE A 128 3.61 -7.85 1.49
CA PHE A 128 3.22 -7.08 0.31
C PHE A 128 4.44 -6.58 -0.49
N TYR A 129 5.55 -6.26 0.20
CA TYR A 129 6.80 -5.83 -0.44
C TYR A 129 7.62 -6.95 -1.07
N ASP A 130 7.44 -8.20 -0.64
CA ASP A 130 8.21 -9.36 -1.12
C ASP A 130 7.81 -9.82 -2.54
N LYS A 131 7.04 -9.02 -3.26
CA LYS A 131 6.35 -9.39 -4.51
C LYS A 131 6.92 -8.83 -5.80
#